data_AF-A0A940WTI0-F1
#
_entry.id   AF-A0A940WTI0-F1
#
_cell.length_a   1.000
_cell.length_b   1.000
_cell.length_c   1.000
_cell.angle_alpha   90.00
_cell.angle_beta   90.00
_cell.angle_gamma   90.00
#
_symmetry.space_group_name_H-M   'P 1'
#
loop_
_entity.id
_entity.type
_entity.pdbx_description
1 polymer ?
#
loop_
_entity_poly.entity_id
_entity_poly.type
_entity_poly.pdbx_seq_one_letter_code
_entity_poly.pdbx_strand_id
1 'polypeptide(L)'
;MWYKVLDGNKFISNLYDEIPQLINVRIEAIKIEEEGRKISINFNMPKFADNPPRKWSDLNYNTVFVELDFFDAQDLTIKSNKDKYRGNINVELDEAGKFEVNISGSVDMKLKADHGMIQSVSGYIDTLV
;
A
#
# COMPACT_ATOMS: atom_id res chain seq x y z
N MET A 1 -0.77 10.76 -8.28
CA MET A 1 -0.69 10.33 -6.85
C MET A 1 -1.34 8.96 -6.75
N TRP A 2 -0.65 7.99 -6.16
CA TRP A 2 -0.98 6.57 -6.19
C TRP A 2 -2.45 6.24 -5.84
N TYR A 3 -3.03 6.91 -4.84
CA TYR A 3 -4.39 6.62 -4.37
C TYR A 3 -5.49 7.06 -5.33
N LYS A 4 -5.22 8.02 -6.23
CA LYS A 4 -6.26 8.59 -7.11
C LYS A 4 -6.72 7.62 -8.18
N VAL A 5 -5.84 6.72 -8.60
CA VAL A 5 -6.13 5.71 -9.62
C VAL A 5 -6.71 4.43 -9.03
N LEU A 6 -6.73 4.30 -7.70
CA LEU A 6 -7.25 3.12 -7.01
C LEU A 6 -8.68 3.36 -6.52
N ASP A 7 -9.50 2.32 -6.64
CA ASP A 7 -10.81 2.28 -5.99
C ASP A 7 -10.67 2.26 -4.45
N GLY A 8 -11.76 2.58 -3.74
CA GLY A 8 -11.76 2.57 -2.26
C GLY A 8 -11.03 3.74 -1.60
N ASN A 9 -10.55 4.73 -2.37
CA ASN A 9 -9.70 5.81 -1.87
C ASN A 9 -10.36 6.85 -0.94
N LYS A 10 -11.68 6.80 -0.73
CA LYS A 10 -12.41 7.80 0.05
C LYS A 10 -11.93 7.86 1.49
N PHE A 11 -11.73 6.71 2.13
CA PHE A 11 -11.34 6.67 3.53
C PHE A 11 -9.94 7.26 3.74
N ILE A 12 -8.96 6.85 2.93
CA ILE A 12 -7.59 7.38 3.05
C ILE A 12 -7.53 8.87 2.72
N SER A 13 -8.35 9.35 1.78
CA SER A 13 -8.46 10.78 1.44
C SER A 13 -8.98 11.63 2.59
N ASN A 14 -9.74 11.06 3.52
CA ASN A 14 -10.23 11.77 4.70
C ASN A 14 -9.25 11.71 5.89
N LEU A 15 -8.25 10.82 5.86
CA LEU A 15 -7.27 10.67 6.94
C LEU A 15 -6.16 11.73 6.91
N TYR A 16 -5.89 12.31 5.75
CA TYR A 16 -4.73 13.17 5.54
C TYR A 16 -5.16 14.47 4.85
N ASP A 17 -4.63 15.59 5.33
CA ASP A 17 -4.77 16.87 4.64
C ASP A 17 -3.98 16.83 3.32
N GLU A 18 -2.80 16.20 3.38
CA GLU A 18 -1.99 15.82 2.22
C GLU A 18 -1.55 14.36 2.35
N ILE A 19 -2.04 13.51 1.43
CA ILE A 19 -1.68 12.09 1.41
C ILE A 19 -0.19 11.94 1.07
N PRO A 20 0.61 11.29 1.95
CA PRO A 20 2.04 11.19 1.74
C PRO A 20 2.37 10.29 0.54
N GLN A 21 3.47 10.62 -0.13
CA GLN A 21 4.10 9.70 -1.08
C GLN A 21 4.63 8.47 -0.34
N LEU A 22 4.55 7.30 -0.98
CA LEU A 22 4.97 6.03 -0.38
C LEU A 22 6.50 5.85 -0.53
N ILE A 23 7.27 6.68 0.17
CA ILE A 23 8.74 6.68 0.14
C ILE A 23 9.27 5.95 1.37
N ASN A 24 10.14 4.95 1.14
CA ASN A 24 10.80 4.14 2.16
C ASN A 24 9.84 3.58 3.24
N VAL A 25 8.65 3.16 2.80
CA VAL A 25 7.64 2.54 3.67
C VAL A 25 8.07 1.15 4.09
N ARG A 26 7.63 0.73 5.29
CA ARG A 26 7.79 -0.64 5.77
C ARG A 26 6.76 -1.52 5.05
N ILE A 27 7.22 -2.58 4.39
CA ILE A 27 6.41 -3.52 3.64
C ILE A 27 6.26 -4.78 4.48
N GLU A 28 5.04 -5.08 4.91
CA GLU A 28 4.74 -6.20 5.80
C GLU A 28 4.51 -7.50 5.07
N ALA A 29 3.84 -7.43 3.93
CA ALA A 29 3.61 -8.60 3.11
C ALA A 29 3.39 -8.20 1.66
N ILE A 30 3.86 -9.06 0.77
CA ILE A 30 3.34 -9.16 -0.59
C ILE A 30 2.77 -10.58 -0.68
N LYS A 31 1.47 -10.68 -0.90
CA LYS A 31 0.75 -11.96 -0.95
C LYS A 31 0.35 -12.26 -2.38
N ILE A 32 0.57 -13.50 -2.78
CA ILE A 32 0.08 -14.05 -4.04
C ILE A 32 -1.10 -14.95 -3.67
N GLU A 33 -2.30 -14.55 -4.10
CA GLU A 33 -3.56 -15.17 -3.74
C GLU A 33 -4.31 -15.61 -5.00
N GLU A 34 -5.33 -16.45 -4.83
CA GLU A 34 -6.22 -16.88 -5.93
C GLU A 34 -5.48 -17.43 -7.17
N GLU A 35 -4.53 -18.33 -6.92
CA GLU A 35 -3.68 -18.94 -7.96
C GLU A 35 -2.85 -17.92 -8.76
N GLY A 36 -2.53 -16.78 -8.15
CA GLY A 36 -1.70 -15.74 -8.74
C GLY A 36 -2.49 -14.63 -9.42
N ARG A 37 -3.82 -14.71 -9.47
CA ARG A 37 -4.66 -13.66 -10.05
C ARG A 37 -4.75 -12.42 -9.17
N LYS A 38 -4.60 -12.58 -7.85
CA LYS A 38 -4.69 -11.49 -6.88
C LYS A 38 -3.34 -11.28 -6.20
N ILE A 39 -2.87 -10.03 -6.22
CA ILE A 39 -1.67 -9.61 -5.51
C ILE A 39 -2.04 -8.57 -4.46
N SER A 40 -1.75 -8.86 -3.19
CA SER A 40 -1.98 -7.94 -2.07
C SER A 40 -0.66 -7.39 -1.54
N ILE A 41 -0.59 -6.06 -1.39
CA ILE A 41 0.59 -5.35 -0.87
C ILE A 41 0.20 -4.66 0.43
N ASN A 42 0.85 -5.07 1.52
CA ASN A 42 0.58 -4.61 2.87
C ASN A 42 1.74 -3.75 3.36
N PHE A 43 1.48 -2.52 3.79
CA PHE A 43 2.52 -1.61 4.25
C PHE A 43 2.02 -0.61 5.29
N ASN A 44 2.98 -0.03 6.01
CA ASN A 44 2.72 1.08 6.92
C ASN A 44 2.87 2.41 6.19
N MET A 45 1.93 3.32 6.40
CA MET A 45 2.02 4.68 5.89
C MET A 45 3.25 5.41 6.47
N PRO A 46 3.89 6.31 5.70
CA PRO A 46 5.10 7.01 6.14
C PRO A 46 4.91 7.90 7.37
N LYS A 47 3.68 8.39 7.60
CA LYS A 47 3.29 9.19 8.77
C LYS A 47 1.94 8.72 9.28
N PHE A 48 1.65 9.02 10.55
CA PHE A 48 0.31 8.81 11.10
C PHE A 48 -0.70 9.79 10.47
N ALA A 49 -1.99 9.45 10.57
CA ALA A 49 -3.09 10.25 10.02
C ALA A 49 -3.13 11.66 10.65
N ASP A 50 -3.42 12.66 9.83
CA ASP A 50 -3.65 14.05 10.28
C ASP A 50 -5.03 14.15 10.96
N ASN A 51 -6.02 13.44 10.40
CA ASN A 51 -7.41 13.39 10.85
C ASN A 51 -7.82 11.93 11.18
N PRO A 52 -7.21 11.29 12.20
CA PRO A 52 -7.55 9.92 12.56
C PRO A 52 -9.00 9.81 13.05
N PRO A 53 -9.70 8.69 12.81
CA PRO A 53 -10.98 8.41 13.43
C PRO A 53 -10.84 8.46 14.96
N ARG A 54 -11.87 8.95 15.66
CA ARG A 54 -11.86 9.10 17.12
C ARG A 54 -11.42 7.83 17.86
N LYS A 55 -11.85 6.66 17.40
CA LYS A 55 -11.46 5.35 17.95
C LYS A 55 -9.93 5.15 17.98
N TRP A 56 -9.21 5.61 16.95
CA TRP A 56 -7.75 5.46 16.88
C TRP A 56 -7.06 6.37 17.89
N SER A 57 -7.55 7.60 18.04
CA SER A 57 -7.07 8.53 19.07
C SER A 57 -7.33 8.01 20.48
N ASP A 58 -8.55 7.51 20.76
CA ASP A 58 -8.92 6.97 22.07
C ASP A 58 -8.07 5.74 22.46
N LEU A 59 -7.58 4.99 21.47
CA LEU A 59 -6.72 3.81 21.64
C LEU A 59 -5.23 4.12 21.49
N ASN A 60 -4.83 5.39 21.35
CA ASN A 60 -3.45 5.83 21.17
C ASN A 60 -2.72 5.13 20.02
N TYR A 61 -3.42 4.85 18.92
CA TYR A 61 -2.77 4.30 17.72
C TYR A 61 -1.77 5.31 17.16
N ASN A 62 -0.66 4.80 16.62
CA ASN A 62 0.45 5.63 16.11
C ASN A 62 0.90 5.26 14.71
N THR A 63 0.29 4.24 14.10
CA THR A 63 0.63 3.78 12.75
C THR A 63 -0.65 3.53 11.95
N VAL A 64 -0.63 3.89 10.67
CA VAL A 64 -1.68 3.55 9.70
C VAL A 64 -1.16 2.43 8.81
N PHE A 65 -1.92 1.34 8.73
CA PHE A 65 -1.67 0.18 7.90
C PHE A 65 -2.59 0.21 6.69
N VAL A 66 -2.05 -0.09 5.51
CA VAL A 66 -2.78 -0.10 4.24
C VAL A 66 -2.55 -1.43 3.53
N GLU A 67 -3.64 -1.98 2.99
CA GLU A 67 -3.63 -3.12 2.07
C GLU A 67 -4.14 -2.65 0.71
N LEU A 68 -3.32 -2.86 -0.32
CA LEU A 68 -3.69 -2.65 -1.72
C LEU A 68 -3.85 -4.00 -2.39
N ASP A 69 -4.97 -4.18 -3.06
CA ASP A 69 -5.26 -5.39 -3.82
C ASP A 69 -5.25 -5.06 -5.31
N PHE A 70 -4.57 -5.90 -6.08
CA PHE A 70 -4.54 -5.86 -7.53
C PHE A 70 -5.05 -7.20 -8.08
N PHE A 71 -5.96 -7.14 -9.05
CA PHE A 71 -6.63 -8.31 -9.62
C PHE A 71 -6.32 -8.47 -11.09
N ASP A 72 -6.49 -9.71 -11.57
CA ASP A 72 -6.13 -10.13 -12.92
C ASP A 72 -4.67 -9.78 -13.24
N ALA A 73 -3.78 -10.18 -12.33
CA ALA A 73 -2.35 -10.00 -12.50
C ALA A 73 -1.84 -10.73 -13.75
N GLN A 74 -1.13 -10.00 -14.60
CA GLN A 74 -0.60 -10.49 -15.88
C GLN A 74 0.88 -10.81 -15.79
N ASP A 75 1.63 -9.93 -15.14
CA ASP A 75 3.07 -10.09 -14.93
C ASP A 75 3.40 -9.74 -13.48
N LEU A 76 4.20 -10.60 -12.84
CA LEU A 76 4.72 -10.36 -11.50
C LEU A 76 6.20 -10.76 -11.43
N THR A 77 7.03 -9.86 -10.93
CA THR A 77 8.39 -10.16 -10.51
C THR A 77 8.60 -9.65 -9.10
N ILE A 78 9.15 -10.48 -8.22
CA ILE A 78 9.52 -10.10 -6.85
C ILE A 78 10.95 -10.57 -6.60
N LYS A 79 11.79 -9.68 -6.08
CA LYS A 79 13.13 -9.98 -5.61
C LYS A 79 13.32 -9.35 -4.24
N SER A 80 13.89 -10.10 -3.30
CA SER A 80 14.24 -9.59 -1.98
C SER A 80 15.73 -9.73 -1.73
N ASN A 81 16.31 -8.72 -1.06
CA ASN A 81 17.77 -8.61 -0.90
C ASN A 81 18.22 -8.50 0.58
N LYS A 82 17.30 -8.33 1.54
CA LYS A 82 17.58 -8.11 2.98
C LYS A 82 16.47 -8.65 3.87
N ASP A 83 16.70 -8.66 5.17
CA ASP A 83 15.79 -9.11 6.24
C ASP A 83 14.72 -8.07 6.65
N LYS A 84 15.01 -6.77 6.47
CA LYS A 84 14.05 -5.67 6.75
C LYS A 84 13.45 -5.13 5.46
N TYR A 85 12.19 -5.45 5.20
CA TYR A 85 11.50 -5.04 3.98
C TYR A 85 11.01 -3.59 4.04
N ARG A 86 11.67 -2.75 3.24
CA ARG A 86 11.28 -1.38 2.95
C ARG A 86 11.44 -1.05 1.48
N GLY A 87 10.62 -0.12 0.99
CA GLY A 87 10.74 0.34 -0.38
C GLY A 87 9.92 1.58 -0.67
N ASN A 88 10.17 2.15 -1.85
CA ASN A 88 9.31 3.16 -2.44
C ASN A 88 8.25 2.44 -3.28
N ILE A 89 6.97 2.76 -3.10
CA ILE A 89 5.87 2.18 -3.88
C ILE A 89 5.36 3.23 -4.86
N ASN A 90 5.39 2.91 -6.15
CA ASN A 90 4.76 3.69 -7.20
C ASN A 90 3.59 2.91 -7.82
N VAL A 91 2.47 3.58 -8.02
CA VAL A 91 1.26 3.01 -8.65
C VAL A 91 0.77 4.00 -9.68
N GLU A 92 0.76 3.57 -10.93
CA GLU A 92 0.34 4.35 -12.08
C GLU A 92 -0.51 3.50 -13.02
N LEU A 93 -1.18 4.16 -13.96
CA LEU A 93 -1.84 3.49 -15.08
C LEU A 93 -1.00 3.70 -16.34
N ASP A 94 -0.82 2.65 -17.13
CA ASP A 94 -0.20 2.75 -18.46
C ASP A 94 -1.17 3.38 -19.49
N GLU A 95 -0.70 3.55 -20.73
CA GLU A 95 -1.50 4.11 -21.82
C GLU A 95 -2.75 3.29 -22.16
N ALA A 96 -2.76 1.99 -21.82
CA ALA A 96 -3.89 1.10 -22.01
C ALA A 96 -4.85 1.08 -20.80
N GLY A 97 -4.54 1.85 -19.75
CA GLY A 97 -5.33 1.91 -18.52
C GLY A 97 -5.10 0.73 -17.57
N LYS A 98 -4.01 -0.03 -17.75
CA LYS A 98 -3.63 -1.12 -16.82
C LYS A 98 -2.74 -0.58 -15.71
N PHE A 99 -2.80 -1.19 -14.53
CA PHE A 99 -1.94 -0.82 -13.42
C PHE A 99 -0.51 -1.25 -13.66
N GLU A 100 0.43 -0.32 -13.49
CA GLU A 100 1.85 -0.59 -13.33
C GLU A 100 2.27 -0.26 -11.90
N VAL A 101 2.60 -1.30 -11.14
CA VAL A 101 3.03 -1.18 -9.74
C VAL A 101 4.50 -1.51 -9.63
N ASN A 102 5.27 -0.59 -9.08
CA ASN A 102 6.71 -0.74 -8.88
C ASN A 102 7.06 -0.52 -7.41
N ILE A 103 7.78 -1.47 -6.83
CA ILE A 103 8.44 -1.31 -5.53
C ILE A 103 9.95 -1.33 -5.76
N SER A 104 10.67 -0.38 -5.18
CA SER A 104 12.15 -0.34 -5.21
C SER A 104 12.72 -0.15 -3.82
N GLY A 105 13.74 -0.92 -3.46
CA GLY A 105 14.37 -0.84 -2.13
C GLY A 105 15.04 -2.13 -1.70
N SER A 106 14.74 -2.60 -0.49
CA SER A 106 15.18 -3.94 -0.05
C SER A 106 14.32 -5.07 -0.64
N VAL A 107 13.14 -4.70 -1.14
CA VAL A 107 12.26 -5.53 -1.98
C VAL A 107 12.08 -4.78 -3.30
N ASP A 108 12.37 -5.46 -4.40
CA ASP A 108 12.11 -4.97 -5.74
C ASP A 108 10.93 -5.77 -6.30
N MET A 109 9.86 -5.08 -6.68
CA MET A 109 8.67 -5.69 -7.27
C MET A 109 8.25 -4.93 -8.52
N LYS A 110 7.82 -5.68 -9.52
CA LYS A 110 7.10 -5.16 -10.68
C LYS A 110 5.83 -5.98 -10.89
N LEU A 111 4.71 -5.30 -11.07
CA LEU A 111 3.41 -5.92 -11.28
C LEU A 111 2.64 -5.17 -12.38
N LYS A 112 2.01 -5.95 -13.26
CA LYS A 112 0.96 -5.48 -14.17
C LYS A 112 -0.37 -6.15 -13.85
N ALA A 113 -1.44 -5.38 -13.76
CA ALA A 113 -2.78 -5.86 -13.40
C ALA A 113 -3.88 -5.02 -14.06
N ASP A 114 -5.09 -5.56 -14.22
CA ASP A 114 -6.21 -4.82 -14.83
C ASP A 114 -7.00 -3.99 -13.81
N HIS A 115 -7.02 -4.41 -12.55
CA HIS A 115 -7.77 -3.72 -11.49
C HIS A 115 -6.92 -3.51 -10.23
N GLY A 116 -7.19 -2.42 -9.52
CA GLY A 116 -6.45 -2.02 -8.32
C GLY A 116 -7.33 -1.25 -7.36
N MET A 117 -7.29 -1.61 -6.08
CA MET A 117 -8.06 -0.94 -5.04
C MET A 117 -7.33 -0.85 -3.72
N ILE A 118 -7.73 0.12 -2.92
CA ILE A 118 -7.41 0.17 -1.48
C ILE A 118 -8.41 -0.74 -0.77
N GLN A 119 -7.96 -1.95 -0.45
CA GLN A 119 -8.79 -2.98 0.15
C GLN A 119 -9.10 -2.67 1.62
N SER A 120 -8.09 -2.25 2.38
CA SER A 120 -8.27 -1.90 3.77
C SER A 120 -7.31 -0.81 4.23
N VAL A 121 -7.78 -0.02 5.21
CA VAL A 121 -6.98 0.97 5.91
C VAL A 121 -7.33 0.87 7.39
N SER A 122 -6.34 0.61 8.23
CA SER A 122 -6.52 0.45 9.67
C SER A 122 -5.44 1.18 10.45
N GLY A 123 -5.69 1.38 11.74
CA GLY A 123 -4.72 1.95 12.66
C GLY A 123 -4.34 0.92 13.71
N TYR A 124 -3.12 1.00 14.21
CA TYR A 124 -2.65 0.17 15.31
C TYR A 124 -1.48 0.83 16.06
N ILE A 125 -1.02 0.18 17.13
CA ILE A 125 0.20 0.55 17.86
C ILE A 125 1.34 -0.31 17.32
N ASP A 126 2.27 0.29 16.59
CA ASP A 126 3.44 -0.41 16.04
C ASP A 126 4.62 -0.44 17.01
N THR A 127 4.85 0.70 17.68
CA THR A 127 5.84 0.86 18.73
C THR A 127 5.15 1.34 20.00
N LEU A 128 5.47 0.72 21.13
CA LEU A 128 5.08 1.28 22.43
C LEU A 128 5.92 2.55 22.64
N VAL A 129 5.25 3.69 22.86
CA VAL A 129 5.88 4.98 23.19
C VAL A 129 6.14 5.03 24.69
#